data_AF-A0A7J0CRY4-F1
#
_entry.id   AF-A0A7J0CRY4-F1
#
_cell.length_a   1.000
_cell.length_b   1.000
_cell.length_c   1.000
_cell.angle_alpha   90.00
_cell.angle_beta   90.00
_cell.angle_gamma   90.00
#
_symmetry.space_group_name_H-M   'P 1'
#
loop_
_entity.id
_entity.type
_entity.pdbx_description
1 polymer ?
#
loop_
_entity_poly.entity_id
_entity_poly.type
_entity_poly.pdbx_seq_one_letter_code
_entity_poly.pdbx_strand_id
1 'polypeptide(L)'
;MKEMTARLETDPELAAAYRAAHEDYITRRDAIEVLEGFPSAGGMPDRVKCLHVLVGHSLAAGPGVNPLGDEAIAMLPEWWAKGACVTPCTPPGEDDGWTVDEGDGGHFAFRPVDGPADGRSA
;
A
#
# COMPACT_ATOMS: atom_id res chain seq x y z
N MET A 1 8.32 1.57 13.43
CA MET A 1 7.81 0.27 13.97
C MET A 1 7.97 0.14 15.49
N LYS A 2 9.15 0.39 16.09
CA LYS A 2 9.33 0.27 17.55
C LYS A 2 8.27 1.04 18.36
N GLU A 3 8.01 2.30 17.98
CA GLU A 3 6.99 3.15 18.63
C GLU A 3 5.58 2.59 18.48
N MET A 4 5.22 2.08 17.29
CA MET A 4 3.93 1.43 17.06
C MET A 4 3.77 0.15 17.92
N THR A 5 4.83 -0.63 18.11
CA THR A 5 4.80 -1.77 19.04
C THR A 5 4.62 -1.31 20.49
N ALA A 6 5.33 -0.27 20.92
CA ALA A 6 5.17 0.25 22.29
C ALA A 6 3.74 0.74 22.55
N ARG A 7 3.07 1.31 21.53
CA ARG A 7 1.65 1.70 21.63
C ARG A 7 0.71 0.52 21.86
N LEU A 8 1.01 -0.67 21.33
CA LEU A 8 0.17 -1.86 21.58
C LEU A 8 0.13 -2.25 23.07
N GLU A 9 1.16 -1.89 23.85
CA GLU A 9 1.21 -2.17 25.28
C GLU A 9 0.41 -1.15 26.12
N THR A 10 0.22 0.06 25.60
CA THR A 10 -0.38 1.19 26.33
C THR A 10 -1.76 1.60 25.84
N ASP A 11 -2.15 1.16 24.64
CA ASP A 11 -3.43 1.45 24.00
C ASP A 11 -4.22 0.14 23.76
N PRO A 12 -5.13 -0.22 24.69
CA PRO A 12 -5.93 -1.43 24.57
C PRO A 12 -6.85 -1.47 23.36
N GLU A 13 -7.34 -0.31 22.90
CA GLU A 13 -8.23 -0.22 21.74
C GLU A 13 -7.45 -0.49 20.45
N LEU A 14 -6.27 0.11 20.31
CA LEU A 14 -5.36 -0.18 19.20
C LEU A 14 -4.94 -1.66 19.20
N ALA A 15 -4.63 -2.23 20.37
CA ALA A 15 -4.25 -3.63 20.48
C ALA A 15 -5.41 -4.57 20.09
N ALA A 16 -6.64 -4.26 20.47
CA ALA A 16 -7.82 -5.01 20.08
C ALA A 16 -8.07 -4.90 18.56
N ALA A 17 -8.00 -3.70 17.98
CA ALA A 17 -8.15 -3.49 16.54
C ALA A 17 -7.06 -4.21 15.74
N TYR A 18 -5.81 -4.17 16.20
CA TYR A 18 -4.69 -4.87 15.56
C TYR A 18 -4.81 -6.39 15.64
N ARG A 19 -5.39 -6.92 16.73
CA ARG A 19 -5.74 -8.34 16.86
C ARG A 19 -6.86 -8.74 15.90
N ALA A 20 -7.91 -7.94 15.78
CA ALA A 20 -8.97 -8.18 14.81
C ALA A 20 -8.44 -8.16 13.37
N ALA A 21 -7.52 -7.24 13.04
CA ALA A 21 -6.84 -7.22 11.75
C ALA A 21 -6.04 -8.52 11.48
N HIS A 22 -5.42 -9.08 12.51
CA HIS A 22 -4.72 -10.35 12.40
C HIS A 22 -5.66 -11.53 12.10
N GLU A 23 -6.81 -11.57 12.76
CA GLU A 23 -7.84 -12.60 12.58
C GLU A 23 -8.49 -12.49 11.20
N ASP A 24 -8.73 -11.27 10.69
CA ASP A 24 -9.19 -11.02 9.32
C ASP A 24 -8.18 -11.56 8.29
N TYR A 25 -6.89 -11.26 8.47
CA TYR A 25 -5.82 -11.78 7.63
C TYR A 25 -5.80 -13.32 7.60
N ILE A 26 -5.88 -13.98 8.75
CA ILE A 26 -5.91 -15.45 8.83
C ILE A 26 -7.13 -15.99 8.10
N THR A 27 -8.30 -15.41 8.39
CA THR A 27 -9.58 -15.83 7.79
C THR A 27 -9.54 -15.77 6.27
N ARG A 28 -9.05 -14.67 5.70
CA ARG A 28 -8.94 -14.48 4.24
C ARG A 28 -7.91 -15.42 3.60
N ARG A 29 -6.78 -15.63 4.26
CA ARG A 29 -5.74 -16.55 3.80
C ARG A 29 -6.27 -17.99 3.77
N ASP A 30 -6.88 -18.42 4.88
CA ASP A 30 -7.33 -19.80 5.07
C ASP A 30 -8.57 -20.12 4.24
N ALA A 31 -9.30 -19.10 3.76
CA ALA A 31 -10.36 -19.25 2.75
C ALA A 31 -9.84 -19.73 1.38
N ILE A 32 -8.53 -19.56 1.10
CA ILE A 32 -7.88 -20.11 -0.10
C ILE A 32 -7.39 -21.52 0.21
N GLU A 33 -6.51 -21.64 1.20
CA GLU A 33 -5.96 -22.91 1.68
C GLU A 33 -5.40 -22.74 3.10
N VAL A 34 -5.70 -23.69 3.99
CA VAL A 34 -5.19 -23.69 5.35
C VAL A 34 -3.73 -24.13 5.37
N LEU A 35 -2.86 -23.25 5.88
CA LEU A 35 -1.44 -23.57 6.07
C LEU A 35 -1.20 -24.17 7.47
N GLU A 36 -1.31 -25.49 7.58
CA GLU A 36 -1.08 -26.20 8.84
C GLU A 36 0.37 -26.00 9.36
N GLY A 37 0.51 -25.74 10.66
CA GLY A 37 1.81 -25.59 11.31
C GLY A 37 2.58 -24.31 10.95
N PHE A 38 2.01 -23.42 10.13
CA PHE A 38 2.67 -22.18 9.74
C PHE A 38 2.24 -21.00 10.62
N PRO A 39 3.18 -20.25 11.23
CA PRO A 39 2.83 -19.08 12.03
C PRO A 39 2.18 -18.01 11.13
N SER A 40 0.98 -17.58 11.49
CA SER A 40 0.13 -16.65 10.73
C SER A 40 0.87 -15.37 10.33
N ALA A 41 1.55 -14.71 11.26
CA ALA A 41 2.41 -13.58 10.96
C ALA A 41 3.39 -13.35 12.12
N GLY A 42 4.69 -13.44 11.86
CA GLY A 42 5.73 -13.32 12.90
C GLY A 42 5.52 -12.13 13.83
N GLY A 43 5.23 -12.42 15.09
CA GLY A 43 5.06 -11.45 16.17
C GLY A 43 3.65 -10.90 16.35
N MET A 44 2.72 -11.06 15.40
CA MET A 44 1.34 -10.60 15.61
C MET A 44 0.60 -11.52 16.60
N PRO A 45 -0.34 -10.99 17.41
CA PRO A 45 -0.76 -9.59 17.46
C PRO A 45 0.08 -8.69 18.37
N ASP A 46 1.07 -9.23 19.10
CA ASP A 46 1.73 -8.49 20.18
C ASP A 46 2.93 -7.64 19.72
N ARG A 47 3.44 -7.85 18.50
CA ARG A 47 4.51 -7.10 17.87
C ARG A 47 4.13 -6.71 16.44
N VAL A 48 4.33 -5.42 16.14
CA VAL A 48 4.12 -4.86 14.80
C VAL A 48 5.07 -5.51 13.79
N LYS A 49 4.49 -6.13 12.76
CA LYS A 49 5.21 -6.68 11.61
C LYS A 49 5.73 -5.58 10.68
N CYS A 50 6.62 -5.91 9.74
CA CYS A 50 7.11 -4.98 8.73
C CYS A 50 5.98 -4.18 8.06
N LEU A 51 6.07 -2.85 8.03
CA LEU A 51 4.97 -1.98 7.59
C LEU A 51 4.46 -2.32 6.18
N HIS A 52 5.32 -2.80 5.28
CA HIS A 52 4.90 -3.17 3.93
C HIS A 52 3.81 -4.25 3.91
N VAL A 53 3.79 -5.20 4.86
CA VAL A 53 2.72 -6.20 4.90
C VAL A 53 1.44 -5.63 5.47
N LEU A 54 1.53 -4.64 6.37
CA LEU A 54 0.34 -3.99 6.94
C LEU A 54 -0.32 -3.09 5.90
N VAL A 55 0.49 -2.40 5.10
CA VAL A 55 0.04 -1.69 3.90
C VAL A 55 -0.66 -2.66 2.95
N GLY A 56 -0.02 -3.79 2.61
CA GLY A 56 -0.63 -4.81 1.75
C GLY A 56 -1.96 -5.34 2.28
N HIS A 57 -2.04 -5.63 3.58
CA HIS A 57 -3.29 -6.03 4.21
C HIS A 57 -4.38 -4.96 4.13
N SER A 58 -4.05 -3.71 4.45
CA SER A 58 -5.03 -2.61 4.48
C SER A 58 -5.56 -2.30 3.08
N LEU A 59 -4.69 -2.36 2.06
CA LEU A 59 -5.11 -2.24 0.66
C LEU A 59 -6.06 -3.37 0.22
N ALA A 60 -5.87 -4.58 0.73
CA ALA A 60 -6.72 -5.74 0.40
C ALA A 60 -8.01 -5.80 1.23
N ALA A 61 -7.96 -5.40 2.50
CA ALA A 61 -9.05 -5.52 3.45
C ALA A 61 -9.99 -4.32 3.45
N GLY A 62 -9.46 -3.13 3.11
CA GLY A 62 -10.14 -1.86 3.10
C GLY A 62 -9.75 -0.97 4.29
N PRO A 63 -10.04 0.35 4.20
CA PRO A 63 -9.74 1.31 5.25
C PRO A 63 -10.39 0.94 6.59
N GLY A 64 -9.67 1.17 7.69
CA GLY A 64 -10.13 0.96 9.06
C GLY A 64 -10.02 -0.49 9.55
N VAL A 65 -9.70 -1.45 8.67
CA VAL A 65 -9.52 -2.85 9.10
C VAL A 65 -8.19 -3.05 9.84
N ASN A 66 -7.13 -2.36 9.42
CA ASN A 66 -5.82 -2.46 10.06
C ASN A 66 -5.27 -1.05 10.33
N PRO A 67 -5.47 -0.51 11.55
CA PRO A 67 -5.15 0.89 11.84
C PRO A 67 -3.68 1.24 11.64
N LEU A 68 -2.76 0.30 11.95
CA LEU A 68 -1.33 0.53 11.74
C LEU A 68 -0.92 0.45 10.26
N GLY A 69 -1.65 -0.31 9.46
CA GLY A 69 -1.46 -0.32 8.01
C GLY A 69 -2.03 0.93 7.35
N ASP A 70 -3.15 1.44 7.82
CA ASP A 70 -3.72 2.73 7.40
C ASP A 70 -2.80 3.90 7.75
N GLU A 71 -2.25 3.92 8.98
CA GLU A 71 -1.21 4.87 9.38
C GLU A 71 0.00 4.80 8.45
N ALA A 72 0.45 3.59 8.09
CA ALA A 72 1.56 3.41 7.17
C ALA A 72 1.24 3.90 5.75
N ILE A 73 0.01 3.69 5.25
CA ILE A 73 -0.45 4.24 3.96
C ILE A 73 -0.41 5.77 4.00
N ALA A 74 -0.91 6.39 5.07
CA ALA A 74 -0.92 7.84 5.22
C ALA A 74 0.49 8.47 5.28
N MET A 75 1.52 7.71 5.65
CA MET A 75 2.92 8.15 5.62
C MET A 75 3.56 8.06 4.23
N LEU A 76 2.98 7.29 3.31
CA LEU A 76 3.56 7.10 1.98
C LEU A 76 3.21 8.28 1.07
N PRO A 77 4.16 8.76 0.24
CA PRO A 77 3.81 9.64 -0.86
C PRO A 77 2.99 8.88 -1.91
N GLU A 78 2.22 9.59 -2.72
CA GLU A 78 1.39 9.02 -3.79
C GLU A 78 2.19 8.65 -5.05
N TRP A 79 3.34 7.99 -4.88
CA TRP A 79 4.18 7.55 -6.00
C TRP A 79 3.43 6.62 -6.97
N TRP A 80 2.43 5.90 -6.47
CA TRP A 80 1.61 4.96 -7.24
C TRP A 80 0.63 5.64 -8.19
N ALA A 81 0.28 6.91 -7.95
CA ALA A 81 -0.63 7.67 -8.81
C ALA A 81 -0.05 7.96 -10.21
N LYS A 82 1.28 7.81 -10.36
CA LYS A 82 2.04 8.09 -11.59
C LYS A 82 2.29 6.83 -12.44
N GLY A 83 1.79 5.67 -12.03
CA GLY A 83 2.05 4.39 -12.72
C GLY A 83 1.15 4.17 -13.94
N ALA A 84 1.62 3.40 -14.92
CA ALA A 84 0.85 3.04 -16.13
C ALA A 84 -0.48 2.30 -15.85
N CYS A 85 -0.68 1.81 -14.62
CA CYS A 85 -1.91 1.17 -14.17
C CYS A 85 -2.97 2.16 -13.66
N VAL A 86 -2.67 3.47 -13.64
CA VAL A 86 -3.58 4.52 -13.17
C VAL A 86 -3.88 5.47 -14.33
N THR A 87 -5.15 5.64 -14.67
CA THR A 87 -5.59 6.73 -15.55
C THR A 87 -5.98 7.91 -14.66
N PRO A 88 -5.17 8.98 -14.60
CA PRO A 88 -5.49 10.12 -13.76
C PRO A 88 -6.70 10.87 -14.35
N CYS A 89 -7.58 11.39 -13.48
CA CYS A 89 -8.76 12.17 -13.90
C CYS A 89 -8.39 13.52 -14.52
N THR A 90 -7.14 13.95 -14.35
CA THR A 90 -6.54 15.15 -14.93
C THR A 90 -5.19 14.74 -15.53
N PRO A 91 -4.79 15.26 -16.70
CA PRO A 91 -3.44 15.04 -17.20
C PRO A 91 -2.39 15.44 -16.15
N PRO A 92 -1.38 14.59 -15.86
CA PRO A 92 -0.27 14.98 -15.00
C PRO A 92 0.50 16.14 -15.64
N GLY A 93 0.93 17.10 -14.83
CA GLY A 93 1.68 18.27 -15.29
C GLY A 93 3.19 18.02 -15.35
N GLU A 94 3.94 18.96 -15.91
CA GLU A 94 5.42 18.92 -15.87
C GLU A 94 5.95 18.88 -14.44
N ASP A 95 5.29 19.55 -13.48
CA ASP A 95 5.62 19.53 -12.06
C ASP A 95 5.51 18.13 -11.43
N ASP A 96 4.73 17.23 -12.04
CA ASP A 96 4.63 15.83 -11.65
C ASP A 96 5.78 14.97 -12.19
N GLY A 97 6.69 15.58 -12.96
CA GLY A 97 7.81 14.91 -13.59
C GLY A 97 7.42 14.12 -14.83
N TRP A 98 6.29 14.45 -15.48
CA TRP A 98 5.81 13.78 -16.69
C TRP A 98 5.55 14.75 -17.84
N THR A 99 5.89 14.32 -19.05
CA THR A 99 5.40 14.94 -20.28
C THR A 99 4.22 14.14 -20.82
N VAL A 100 3.10 14.82 -21.06
CA VAL A 100 1.86 14.26 -21.62
C VAL A 100 1.70 14.69 -23.07
N ASP A 101 1.32 13.74 -23.93
CA ASP A 101 0.91 14.04 -25.31
C ASP A 101 -0.62 13.94 -25.41
N GLU A 102 -1.25 14.84 -26.16
CA GLU A 102 -2.69 14.87 -26.35
C GLU A 102 -3.06 14.02 -27.58
N GLY A 103 -3.74 12.89 -27.34
CA GLY A 103 -4.26 12.02 -28.39
C GLY A 103 -5.79 11.97 -28.39
N ASP A 104 -6.35 11.46 -29.49
CA ASP A 104 -7.81 11.29 -29.71
C ASP A 104 -8.47 10.37 -28.66
N GLY A 105 -7.68 9.61 -27.89
CA GLY A 105 -8.10 8.72 -26.81
C GLY A 105 -7.91 9.26 -25.38
N GLY A 106 -7.52 10.53 -25.22
CA GLY A 106 -7.22 11.15 -23.92
C GLY A 106 -5.72 11.36 -23.69
N HIS A 107 -5.38 11.74 -22.45
CA HIS A 107 -4.01 12.06 -22.07
C HIS A 107 -3.26 10.81 -21.61
N PHE A 108 -2.16 10.49 -22.28
CA PHE A 108 -1.26 9.42 -21.87
C PHE A 108 0.06 10.03 -21.41
N ALA A 109 0.46 9.76 -20.16
CA ALA A 109 1.80 10.07 -19.69
C ALA A 109 2.79 9.11 -20.37
N PHE A 110 3.65 9.63 -21.24
CA PHE A 110 4.52 8.77 -22.05
C PHE A 110 5.96 8.71 -21.50
N ARG A 111 6.45 9.79 -20.86
CA ARG A 111 7.87 9.91 -20.47
C ARG A 111 8.09 10.73 -19.19
N PRO A 112 9.06 10.34 -18.34
CA PRO A 112 9.58 11.20 -17.30
C PRO A 112 10.27 12.45 -17.89
N VAL A 113 10.11 13.61 -17.26
CA VAL A 113 10.72 14.89 -17.68
C VAL A 113 12.25 14.83 -17.73
N ASP A 114 12.88 14.04 -16.84
CA ASP A 114 14.34 13.86 -16.79
C ASP A 114 14.86 12.71 -17.69
N GLY A 115 13.99 12.11 -18.52
CA GLY A 115 14.38 11.03 -19.44
C GLY A 115 15.15 11.54 -20.66
N PRO A 116 16.16 10.81 -21.19
CA PRO A 116 16.87 11.22 -22.40
C PRO A 116 15.87 11.38 -23.56
N ALA A 117 15.96 12.48 -24.31
CA ALA A 117 14.96 12.90 -25.32
C ALA A 117 14.80 11.93 -26.52
N ASP A 118 15.70 10.98 -26.72
CA ASP A 118 15.73 10.18 -27.94
C ASP A 118 14.91 8.90 -27.81
N GLY A 119 13.69 8.96 -28.35
CA GLY A 119 12.92 7.77 -28.71
C GLY A 119 13.52 7.11 -29.96
N ARG A 120 14.45 6.18 -29.78
CA ARG A 120 14.76 5.17 -30.79
C ARG A 120 14.44 3.80 -30.22
N SER A 121 13.33 3.23 -30.69
CA SER A 121 13.04 1.81 -30.54
C SER A 121 14.17 1.00 -31.16
N ALA A 122 14.64 0.00 -30.42
CA ALA A 122 15.20 -1.22 -30.99
C ALA A 122 14.22 -2.35 -30.69
#